data_AF-A0A1C6HN42-F1
#
_entry.id   AF-A0A1C6HN42-F1
#
_cell.length_a   1.000
_cell.length_b   1.000
_cell.length_c   1.000
_cell.angle_alpha   90.00
_cell.angle_beta   90.00
_cell.angle_gamma   90.00
#
_symmetry.space_group_name_H-M   'P 1'
#
loop_
_entity.id
_entity.type
_entity.pdbx_description
1 polymer ?
#
loop_
_entity_poly.entity_id
_entity_poly.type
_entity_poly.pdbx_seq_one_letter_code
_entity_poly.pdbx_strand_id
1 'polypeptide(L)' 'MGRTMRIRVTSTARPTSNGNVQVRTSVSNGHSTKTSTKTIRVR' A
#
# COMPACT_ATOMS: atom_id res chain seq x y z
N MET A 1 -17.27 -24.70 -3.62
CA MET A 1 -15.83 -24.82 -3.95
C MET A 1 -15.20 -23.44 -3.79
N GLY A 2 -14.22 -23.28 -2.90
CA GLY A 2 -13.52 -22.01 -2.72
C GLY A 2 -12.55 -21.75 -3.89
N ARG A 3 -12.61 -20.57 -4.50
CA ARG A 3 -11.64 -20.16 -5.53
C ARG A 3 -10.40 -19.58 -4.86
N THR A 4 -9.25 -20.19 -5.08
CA THR A 4 -7.95 -19.64 -4.70
C THR A 4 -7.56 -18.53 -5.68
N MET A 5 -7.10 -17.39 -5.17
CA MET A 5 -6.75 -16.22 -5.97
C MET A 5 -5.37 -15.71 -5.58
N ARG A 6 -4.56 -15.37 -6.57
CA ARG A 6 -3.25 -14.77 -6.35
C ARG A 6 -3.43 -13.28 -6.06
N ILE A 7 -2.96 -12.84 -4.90
CA ILE A 7 -2.90 -11.43 -4.53
C ILE A 7 -1.46 -10.93 -4.68
N ARG A 8 -1.29 -9.78 -5.34
CA ARG A 8 -0.04 -9.02 -5.35
C ARG A 8 -0.18 -7.82 -4.43
N VAL A 9 0.73 -7.71 -3.47
CA VAL A 9 0.85 -6.56 -2.58
C VAL A 9 2.17 -5.84 -2.87
N THR A 10 2.10 -4.53 -3.06
CA THR A 10 3.28 -3.68 -3.21
C THR A 10 3.16 -2.52 -2.23
N SER A 11 4.21 -2.28 -1.44
CA SER A 11 4.27 -1.15 -0.53
C SER A 11 5.56 -0.36 -0.77
N THR A 12 5.43 0.96 -0.74
CA THR A 12 6.55 1.89 -0.89
C THR A 12 6.46 2.93 0.22
N ALA A 13 7.58 3.17 0.90
CA ALA A 13 7.70 4.21 1.92
C ALA A 13 8.68 5.28 1.43
N ARG A 14 8.33 6.55 1.67
CA ARG A 14 9.22 7.68 1.39
C ARG A 14 9.09 8.76 2.47
N PRO A 15 10.18 9.47 2.81
CA PRO A 15 10.09 10.64 3.66
C PRO A 15 9.28 11.75 2.96
N THR A 16 8.56 12.55 3.74
CA THR A 16 7.94 13.80 3.27
C THR A 16 8.82 14.98 3.65
N SER A 17 8.59 16.14 3.01
CA SER A 17 9.29 17.40 3.30
C SER A 17 9.25 17.84 4.77
N ASN A 18 8.29 17.32 5.54
CA ASN A 18 7.99 17.71 6.91
C ASN A 18 8.58 16.73 7.93
N GLY A 19 9.45 15.81 7.50
CA GLY A 19 10.05 14.77 8.34
C GLY A 19 9.12 13.59 8.67
N ASN A 20 7.91 13.53 8.10
CA ASN A 20 7.02 12.39 8.25
C ASN A 20 7.35 11.28 7.24
N VAL A 21 6.77 10.09 7.42
CA VAL A 21 6.90 8.99 6.46
C VAL A 21 5.55 8.76 5.77
N GLN A 22 5.52 8.85 4.45
CA GLN A 22 4.36 8.45 3.65
C GLN A 22 4.53 7.02 3.17
N VAL A 23 3.58 6.16 3.53
CA VAL A 23 3.51 4.76 3.08
C VAL A 23 2.34 4.63 2.12
N ARG A 24 2.61 4.14 0.92
CA ARG A 24 1.61 3.82 -0.10
C ARG A 24 1.60 2.31 -0.30
N THR A 25 0.44 1.69 -0.09
CA THR A 25 0.26 0.25 -0.28
C THR A 25 -0.81 0.02 -1.35
N SER A 26 -0.48 -0.78 -2.35
CA SER A 26 -1.38 -1.23 -3.40
C SER A 26 -1.60 -2.74 -3.29
N VAL A 27 -2.86 -3.16 -3.31
CA VAL A 27 -3.28 -4.56 -3.33
C VAL A 27 -4.01 -4.82 -4.63
N SER A 28 -3.54 -5.82 -5.40
CA SER A 28 -4.12 -6.21 -6.68
C SER A 28 -4.43 -7.70 -6.71
N ASN A 29 -5.55 -8.06 -7.32
CA ASN A 29 -5.96 -9.44 -7.54
C ASN A 29 -5.99 -9.84 -9.02
N GLY A 30 -5.35 -9.05 -9.89
CA GLY A 30 -5.33 -9.25 -11.33
C GLY A 30 -6.54 -8.69 -12.08
N HIS A 31 -7.66 -8.41 -11.40
CA HIS A 31 -8.84 -7.77 -12.00
C HIS A 31 -9.10 -6.37 -11.45
N SER A 32 -8.80 -6.14 -10.18
CA SER A 32 -8.99 -4.88 -9.49
C SER A 32 -7.78 -4.56 -8.63
N THR A 33 -7.54 -3.27 -8.44
CA THR A 33 -6.46 -2.77 -7.58
C THR A 33 -7.01 -1.73 -6.63
N LYS A 34 -6.70 -1.86 -5.34
CA LYS A 34 -6.99 -0.84 -4.32
C LYS A 34 -5.68 -0.31 -3.77
N THR A 35 -5.60 1.02 -3.66
CA THR A 35 -4.44 1.71 -3.09
C THR A 35 -4.86 2.48 -1.85
N SER A 36 -4.06 2.38 -0.80
CA SER A 36 -4.20 3.20 0.41
C SER A 36 -2.88 3.91 0.69
N THR A 37 -2.98 5.18 1.07
CA THR A 37 -1.84 6.00 1.47
C THR A 37 -2.05 6.42 2.91
N LYS A 38 -1.04 6.21 3.75
CA LYS A 38 -1.02 6.66 5.14
C LYS A 38 0.25 7.47 5.39
N THR A 39 0.09 8.55 6.16
CA THR A 39 1.22 9.35 6.65
C THR A 39 1.44 9.01 8.11
N ILE A 40 2.63 8.54 8.44
CA ILE A 40 3.09 8.27 9.80
C ILE A 40 3.85 9.50 10.26
N ARG A 41 3.38 10.10 11.37
CA ARG A 41 4.06 11.22 11.99
C ARG A 41 5.21 10.69 12.83
N VAL A 42 6.44 11.04 12.44
CA VAL A 42 7.65 10.69 13.18
C VAL A 42 7.90 11.83 14.15
N ARG A 43 7.59 11.61 15.42
CA ARG A 43 7.79 12.53 16.54
C ARG A 43 8.51 11.77 17.63
#